data_AF-A0A929YY19-F1
#
_entry.id   AF-A0A929YY19-F1
#
_cell.length_a   1.000
_cell.length_b   1.000
_cell.length_c   1.000
_cell.angle_alpha   90.00
_cell.angle_beta   90.00
_cell.angle_gamma   90.00
#
_symmetry.space_group_name_H-M   'P 1'
#
loop_
_entity.id
_entity.type
_entity.pdbx_description
1 polymer ?
#
loop_
_entity_poly.entity_id
_entity_poly.type
_entity_poly.pdbx_seq_one_letter_code
_entity_poly.pdbx_strand_id
1 'polypeptide(L)'
;MKSNFPPMIILLVAIALLACLFPLAYGMFMLIRFVAAVVFAALAYDYFKRDRNTAGWVFVALTLLFQPLLKIALTRTVWNVVDVVVAIGLVVVLLKRD
;
A
#
# COMPACT_ATOMS: atom_id res chain seq x y z
N MET A 1 4.22 -18.93 3.10
CA MET A 1 2.97 -19.32 2.38
C MET A 1 2.68 -18.40 1.17
N LYS A 2 2.93 -18.89 -0.06
CA LYS A 2 2.92 -18.10 -1.33
C LYS A 2 1.52 -17.54 -1.70
N SER A 3 1.35 -16.22 -1.68
CA SER A 3 0.34 -15.55 -2.52
C SER A 3 0.64 -15.79 -4.01
N ASN A 4 -0.35 -15.71 -4.90
CA ASN A 4 -0.13 -15.89 -6.35
C ASN A 4 0.51 -14.66 -7.01
N PHE A 5 0.63 -13.54 -6.29
CA PHE A 5 1.26 -12.34 -6.82
C PHE A 5 2.78 -12.46 -6.78
N PRO A 6 3.51 -12.18 -7.87
CA PRO A 6 4.96 -12.19 -7.81
C PRO A 6 5.44 -11.23 -6.71
N PRO A 7 6.37 -11.65 -5.83
CA PRO A 7 6.90 -10.82 -4.75
C PRO A 7 7.49 -9.48 -5.27
N MET A 8 7.85 -9.46 -6.55
CA MET A 8 8.28 -8.28 -7.29
C MET A 8 7.26 -7.12 -7.28
N ILE A 9 5.94 -7.38 -7.30
CA ILE A 9 4.91 -6.31 -7.26
C ILE A 9 4.86 -5.64 -5.89
N ILE A 10 4.98 -6.44 -4.82
CA ILE A 10 4.99 -5.92 -3.44
C ILE A 10 6.24 -5.06 -3.22
N LEU A 11 7.39 -5.52 -3.72
CA LEU A 11 8.64 -4.79 -3.67
C LEU A 11 8.55 -3.47 -4.44
N LEU A 12 7.94 -3.48 -5.63
CA LEU A 12 7.76 -2.29 -6.46
C LEU A 12 6.87 -1.25 -5.76
N VAL A 13 5.78 -1.67 -5.11
CA VAL A 13 4.92 -0.77 -4.33
C VAL A 13 5.64 -0.23 -3.09
N ALA A 14 6.42 -1.05 -2.39
CA ALA A 14 7.22 -0.59 -1.26
C ALA A 14 8.25 0.47 -1.69
N ILE A 15 8.94 0.25 -2.83
CA ILE A 15 9.88 1.22 -3.39
C ILE A 15 9.14 2.49 -3.84
N ALA A 16 7.95 2.37 -4.43
CA ALA A 16 7.14 3.52 -4.82
C ALA A 16 6.66 4.35 -3.62
N LEU A 17 6.28 3.71 -2.51
CA LEU A 17 5.96 4.37 -1.24
C LEU A 17 7.19 5.05 -0.61
N LEU A 18 8.38 4.44 -0.70
CA LEU A 18 9.62 5.08 -0.26
C LEU A 18 10.03 6.25 -1.16
N ALA A 19 9.76 6.18 -2.47
CA ALA A 19 9.96 7.29 -3.40
C ALA A 19 9.06 8.49 -3.07
N CYS A 20 7.87 8.26 -2.49
CA CYS A 20 7.00 9.30 -1.96
C CYS A 20 7.59 10.07 -0.76
N LEU A 21 8.64 9.56 -0.11
CA LEU A 21 9.35 10.27 0.96
C LEU A 21 10.13 11.49 0.43
N PHE A 22 10.50 11.48 -0.86
CA PHE A 22 11.09 12.64 -1.52
C PHE A 22 10.00 13.67 -1.88
N PRO A 23 10.31 14.97 -1.84
CA PRO A 23 9.36 16.02 -2.20
C PRO A 23 9.11 16.03 -3.72
N LEU A 24 8.29 15.10 -4.20
CA LEU A 24 7.91 14.98 -5.60
C LEU A 24 6.79 15.98 -5.94
N ALA A 25 6.69 16.37 -7.21
CA ALA A 25 5.59 17.20 -7.69
C ALA A 25 4.24 16.53 -7.39
N TYR A 26 3.26 17.32 -6.94
CA TYR A 26 1.97 16.83 -6.44
C TYR A 26 1.24 15.88 -7.41
N GLY A 27 1.38 16.10 -8.73
CA GLY A 27 0.81 15.22 -9.75
C GLY A 27 1.41 13.81 -9.78
N MET A 28 2.73 13.67 -9.71
CA MET A 28 3.39 12.36 -9.68
C MET A 28 3.08 11.63 -8.38
N PHE A 29 3.04 12.38 -7.28
CA PHE A 29 2.66 11.90 -5.97
C PHE A 29 1.25 11.25 -5.99
N MET A 30 0.29 11.89 -6.66
CA MET A 30 -1.08 11.38 -6.81
C MET A 30 -1.14 10.10 -7.66
N LEU A 31 -0.34 10.00 -8.72
CA LEU A 31 -0.27 8.79 -9.55
C LEU A 31 0.27 7.59 -8.77
N ILE A 32 1.32 7.80 -7.96
CA ILE A 32 1.88 6.74 -7.11
C ILE A 32 0.83 6.22 -6.13
N ARG A 33 0.06 7.12 -5.50
CA ARG A 33 -1.05 6.70 -4.62
C ARG A 33 -2.15 5.94 -5.33
N PHE A 34 -2.51 6.34 -6.56
CA PHE A 34 -3.47 5.61 -7.37
C PHE A 34 -3.00 4.17 -7.65
N VAL A 35 -1.75 4.01 -8.09
CA VAL A 35 -1.15 2.69 -8.34
C VAL A 35 -1.10 1.87 -7.05
N ALA A 36 -0.68 2.47 -5.94
CA ALA A 36 -0.65 1.80 -4.64
C ALA A 36 -2.05 1.33 -4.21
N ALA A 37 -3.08 2.16 -4.35
CA ALA A 37 -4.47 1.81 -4.03
C ALA A 37 -4.96 0.62 -4.87
N VAL A 38 -4.70 0.60 -6.18
CA VAL A 38 -5.08 -0.53 -7.05
C VAL A 38 -4.39 -1.83 -6.61
N VAL A 39 -3.11 -1.77 -6.25
CA VAL A 39 -2.38 -2.96 -5.77
C VAL A 39 -2.89 -3.43 -4.41
N PHE A 40 -3.17 -2.51 -3.48
CA PHE A 40 -3.76 -2.87 -2.19
C PHE A 40 -5.16 -3.48 -2.33
N ALA A 41 -5.97 -2.99 -3.28
CA ALA A 41 -7.28 -3.57 -3.57
C ALA A 41 -7.16 -5.01 -4.08
N ALA A 42 -6.21 -5.27 -4.98
CA ALA A 42 -5.94 -6.61 -5.49
C ALA A 42 -5.42 -7.56 -4.39
N LEU A 43 -4.55 -7.07 -3.50
CA LEU A 43 -4.07 -7.81 -2.33
C LEU A 43 -5.21 -8.13 -1.35
N ALA A 44 -6.07 -7.15 -1.06
CA ALA A 44 -7.24 -7.35 -0.20
C ALA A 44 -8.13 -8.48 -0.73
N TYR A 45 -8.41 -8.49 -2.03
CA TYR A 45 -9.23 -9.53 -2.66
C TYR A 45 -8.61 -10.93 -2.54
N ASP A 46 -7.29 -11.08 -2.76
CA ASP A 46 -6.60 -12.37 -2.58
C ASP A 46 -6.59 -12.82 -1.11
N TYR A 47 -6.45 -11.89 -0.15
CA TYR A 47 -6.49 -12.20 1.28
C TYR A 47 -7.89 -12.59 1.77
N PHE A 48 -8.95 -11.96 1.25
CA PHE A 48 -10.33 -12.36 1.52
C PHE A 48 -10.63 -13.75 0.98
N LYS A 49 -10.13 -14.07 -0.22
CA LYS A 49 -10.29 -15.41 -0.82
C LYS A 49 -9.57 -16.52 -0.04
N ARG A 50 -8.59 -16.16 0.79
CA ARG A 50 -7.80 -17.08 1.62
C ARG A 50 -8.31 -17.21 3.06
N ASP A 51 -9.55 -16.78 3.33
CA ASP A 51 -10.21 -16.86 4.66
C ASP A 51 -9.50 -16.06 5.77
N ARG A 52 -8.55 -15.20 5.42
CA ARG A 52 -7.80 -14.33 6.34
C ARG A 52 -8.47 -12.97 6.42
N ASN A 53 -9.69 -12.96 6.96
CA ASN A 53 -10.53 -11.77 7.02
C ASN A 53 -9.83 -10.59 7.71
N THR A 54 -9.08 -10.81 8.80
CA THR A 54 -8.40 -9.72 9.53
C THR A 54 -7.37 -8.98 8.67
N ALA A 55 -6.53 -9.70 7.92
CA ALA A 55 -5.53 -9.06 7.06
C ALA A 55 -6.16 -8.44 5.81
N GLY A 56 -7.21 -9.06 5.25
CA GLY A 56 -7.98 -8.50 4.14
C GLY A 56 -8.59 -7.15 4.49
N TRP A 57 -9.22 -7.02 5.66
CA TRP A 57 -9.77 -5.76 6.16
C TRP A 57 -8.71 -4.66 6.33
N VAL A 58 -7.50 -5.02 6.79
CA VAL A 58 -6.37 -4.07 6.87
C VAL A 58 -6.01 -3.55 5.47
N PHE A 59 -5.88 -4.42 4.47
CA PHE A 59 -5.58 -4.00 3.10
C PHE A 59 -6.71 -3.16 2.46
N VAL A 60 -7.97 -3.45 2.78
CA VAL A 60 -9.11 -2.61 2.36
C VAL A 60 -9.00 -1.22 3.00
N ALA A 61 -8.71 -1.13 4.30
CA ALA A 61 -8.52 0.14 4.97
C ALA A 61 -7.36 0.94 4.37
N LEU A 62 -6.24 0.28 4.03
CA LEU A 62 -5.12 0.90 3.32
C LEU A 62 -5.53 1.38 1.93
N THR A 63 -6.27 0.58 1.17
CA THR A 63 -6.81 0.98 -0.15
C THR A 63 -7.63 2.25 -0.03
N LEU A 64 -8.50 2.32 0.97
CA LEU A 64 -9.36 3.47 1.25
C LEU A 64 -8.56 4.70 1.70
N LEU A 65 -7.45 4.47 2.42
CA LEU A 65 -6.55 5.53 2.87
C LEU A 65 -5.76 6.12 1.70
N PHE A 66 -5.24 5.27 0.80
CA PHE A 66 -4.46 5.67 -0.36
C PHE A 66 -5.29 6.07 -1.58
N GLN A 67 -6.61 5.90 -1.52
CA GLN A 67 -7.47 6.27 -2.65
C GLN A 67 -7.32 7.77 -2.96
N PRO A 68 -7.16 8.15 -4.24
CA PRO A 68 -7.15 9.56 -4.64
C PRO A 68 -8.57 10.15 -4.79
N LEU A 69 -9.63 9.36 -4.52
CA LEU A 69 -11.03 9.79 -4.64
C LEU A 69 -11.46 10.70 -3.49
N LEU A 70 -10.97 10.46 -2.28
CA LEU A 70 -11.21 11.33 -1.12
C LEU A 70 -10.05 12.32 -1.01
N LYS A 71 -10.33 13.62 -1.11
CA LYS A 71 -9.36 14.67 -0.78
C LYS A 71 -9.13 14.67 0.73
N ILE A 72 -8.25 13.79 1.20
CA ILE A 72 -7.81 13.84 2.59
C ILE A 72 -6.67 14.87 2.68
N ALA A 73 -6.98 16.05 3.20
CA ALA A 73 -6.05 17.15 3.38
C ALA A 73 -5.09 16.91 4.56
N LEU A 74 -4.38 15.77 4.55
CA LEU A 74 -3.29 15.50 5.50
C LEU A 74 -2.06 16.31 5.10
N THR A 75 -1.40 16.89 6.10
CA THR A 75 -0.10 17.55 5.94
C THR A 75 0.95 16.55 5.44
N ARG A 76 1.94 17.01 4.66
CA ARG A 76 3.03 16.16 4.13
C ARG A 76 3.68 15.28 5.19
N THR A 77 3.91 15.81 6.40
CA THR A 77 4.51 15.07 7.51
C THR A 77 3.70 13.85 7.91
N VAL A 78 2.37 13.98 8.00
CA VAL A 78 1.49 12.85 8.40
C VAL A 78 1.50 11.78 7.32
N TRP A 79 1.47 12.19 6.06
CA TRP A 79 1.57 11.26 4.93
C TRP A 79 2.90 10.51 4.88
N ASN A 80 4.02 11.16 5.17
CA ASN A 80 5.31 10.48 5.25
C ASN A 80 5.33 9.42 6.36
N VAL A 81 4.73 9.71 7.52
CA VAL A 81 4.62 8.74 8.62
C VAL A 81 3.75 7.55 8.19
N VAL A 82 2.62 7.81 7.55
CA VAL A 82 1.74 6.75 7.01
C VAL A 82 2.49 5.89 6.00
N ASP A 83 3.19 6.49 5.03
CA ASP A 83 3.95 5.78 4.00
C ASP A 83 5.02 4.87 4.62
N VAL A 84 5.75 5.35 5.64
CA VAL A 84 6.76 4.55 6.36
C VAL A 84 6.12 3.38 7.12
N VAL A 85 5.04 3.61 7.87
CA VAL A 85 4.33 2.55 8.62
C VAL A 85 3.80 1.48 7.66
N VAL A 86 3.24 1.89 6.53
CA VAL A 86 2.70 0.99 5.51
C VAL A 86 3.82 0.20 4.82
N ALA A 87 4.96 0.84 4.53
CA ALA A 87 6.13 0.16 3.99
C ALA A 87 6.66 -0.93 4.94
N ILE A 88 6.75 -0.64 6.25
CA ILE A 88 7.13 -1.62 7.26
C ILE A 88 6.12 -2.77 7.31
N GLY A 89 4.82 -2.46 7.29
CA GLY A 89 3.76 -3.47 7.26
C GLY A 89 3.86 -4.40 6.05
N LEU A 90 4.15 -3.85 4.87
CA LEU A 90 4.39 -4.63 3.65
C LEU A 90 5.62 -5.54 3.78
N VAL A 91 6.71 -5.06 4.36
CA VAL A 91 7.92 -5.86 4.61
C VAL A 91 7.64 -7.01 5.57
N VAL A 92 6.90 -6.78 6.66
CA VAL A 92 6.50 -7.85 7.59
C VAL A 92 5.62 -8.88 6.89
N VAL A 93 4.68 -8.44 6.05
CA VAL A 93 3.86 -9.35 5.23
C VAL A 93 4.73 -10.17 4.28
N LEU A 94 5.75 -9.57 3.67
CA LEU A 94 6.72 -10.27 2.83
C LEU A 94 7.52 -11.32 3.61
N LEU A 95 8.05 -10.96 4.79
CA LEU A 95 8.82 -11.87 5.65
C LEU A 95 7.97 -13.02 6.19
N LYS A 96 6.69 -12.80 6.49
CA LYS A 96 5.75 -13.84 6.92
C LYS A 96 5.29 -14.75 5.76
N ARG A 97 5.63 -14.38 4.52
CA ARG A 97 5.22 -15.07 3.30
C ARG A 97 6.25 -16.11 2.84
N ASP A 98 7.51 -15.99 3.22
CA ASP A 98 8.47 -17.11 3.24
C ASP A 98 8.10 -18.09 4.36
#